data_AF-A0A5K7ZJX3-F1
#
_entry.id   AF-A0A5K7ZJX3-F1
#
_cell.length_a   1.000
_cell.length_b   1.000
_cell.length_c   1.000
_cell.angle_alpha   90.00
_cell.angle_beta   90.00
_cell.angle_gamma   90.00
#
_symmetry.space_group_name_H-M   'P 1'
#
loop_
_entity.id
_entity.type
_entity.pdbx_description
1 polymer ?
#
loop_
_entity_poly.entity_id
_entity_poly.type
_entity_poly.pdbx_seq_one_letter_code
_entity_poly.pdbx_strand_id
1 'polypeptide(L)' 'MAERNQEHQHYMEKTAINKEAIEKRTGQWLGTFVTGMAFGICALDMFRGYPDVAKVVGSTTVISLAGIFIIGRFIKI' A
#
# COMPACT_ATOMS: atom_id res chain seq x y z
N MET A 1 1.24 -35.95 24.06
CA MET A 1 0.12 -35.53 23.17
C MET A 1 -0.18 -34.03 23.29
N ALA A 2 -0.22 -33.45 24.48
CA ALA A 2 -0.42 -32.00 24.67
C ALA A 2 0.68 -31.13 24.02
N GLU A 3 1.95 -31.50 24.17
CA GLU A 3 3.09 -30.75 23.62
C GLU A 3 3.07 -30.68 22.09
N ARG A 4 2.79 -31.81 21.42
CA ARG A 4 2.62 -31.85 19.96
C ARG A 4 1.46 -30.99 19.46
N ASN A 5 0.41 -30.83 20.24
CA ASN A 5 -0.72 -29.97 19.89
C ASN A 5 -0.38 -28.48 20.10
N GLN A 6 0.39 -28.17 21.15
CA GLN A 6 0.93 -26.82 21.39
C GLN A 6 1.92 -26.40 20.30
N GLU A 7 2.83 -27.28 19.87
CA GLU A 7 3.75 -27.01 18.75
C GLU A 7 2.99 -26.69 17.46
N HIS A 8 1.91 -27.43 17.20
CA HIS A 8 1.11 -27.22 16.00
C HIS A 8 0.36 -25.88 16.04
N GLN A 9 -0.19 -25.49 17.19
CA GLN A 9 -0.81 -24.18 17.40
C GLN A 9 0.22 -23.05 17.23
N HIS A 10 1.41 -23.19 17.82
CA HIS A 10 2.48 -22.20 17.68
C HIS A 10 2.94 -22.04 16.23
N TYR A 11 3.01 -23.16 15.49
CA TYR A 11 3.33 -23.12 14.07
C TYR A 11 2.25 -22.35 13.29
N MET A 12 0.97 -22.65 13.52
CA MET A 12 -0.13 -21.97 12.85
C MET A 12 -0.16 -20.46 13.15
N GLU A 13 0.09 -20.07 14.40
CA GLU A 13 0.14 -18.66 14.81
C GLU A 13 1.30 -17.91 14.12
N LYS A 14 2.50 -18.50 14.11
CA LYS A 14 3.65 -17.93 13.40
C LYS A 14 3.41 -17.82 11.90
N THR A 15 2.78 -18.82 11.29
CA THR A 15 2.43 -18.79 9.86
C THR A 15 1.39 -17.70 9.58
N ALA A 16 0.39 -17.51 10.43
CA ALA A 16 -0.61 -16.46 10.28
C ALA A 16 0.03 -15.07 10.34
N ILE A 17 0.87 -14.81 11.35
CA ILE A 17 1.60 -13.54 11.50
C ILE A 17 2.49 -13.27 10.28
N ASN A 18 3.23 -14.28 9.80
CA ASN A 18 4.09 -14.12 8.62
C ASN A 18 3.29 -13.82 7.34
N LYS A 19 2.14 -14.46 7.15
CA LYS A 19 1.27 -14.19 5.99
C LYS A 19 0.74 -12.76 6.02
N GLU A 20 0.27 -12.30 7.17
CA GLU A 20 -0.20 -10.93 7.36
C GLU A 20 0.92 -9.89 7.10
N ALA A 21 2.13 -10.16 7.60
CA ALA A 21 3.28 -9.29 7.35
C ALA A 21 3.67 -9.22 5.86
N ILE A 22 3.63 -10.34 5.15
CA ILE A 22 3.91 -10.39 3.71
C ILE A 22 2.83 -9.65 2.92
N GLU A 23 1.56 -9.81 3.28
CA GLU A 23 0.44 -9.12 2.63
C GLU A 23 0.56 -7.60 2.80
N LYS A 24 0.80 -7.12 4.02
CA LYS A 24 1.05 -5.70 4.31
C LYS A 24 2.24 -5.16 3.51
N ARG A 25 3.35 -5.90 3.48
CA ARG A 25 4.55 -5.49 2.73
C ARG A 25 4.32 -5.45 1.22
N THR A 26 3.57 -6.42 0.68
CA THR A 26 3.20 -6.48 -0.74
C THR A 26 2.30 -5.30 -1.11
N GLY A 27 1.28 -5.02 -0.30
CA GLY A 27 0.39 -3.88 -0.48
C GLY A 27 1.16 -2.54 -0.47
N GLN A 28 2.11 -2.38 0.45
CA GLN A 28 2.95 -1.19 0.52
C GLN A 28 3.83 -1.02 -0.73
N TRP A 29 4.42 -2.10 -1.23
CA TRP A 29 5.22 -2.08 -2.46
C TRP A 29 4.40 -1.75 -3.69
N LEU A 30 3.22 -2.35 -3.84
CA LEU A 30 2.31 -2.06 -4.95
C LEU A 30 1.83 -0.60 -4.90
N GLY A 31 1.43 -0.10 -3.73
CA GLY A 31 1.05 1.30 -3.55
C GLY A 31 2.19 2.27 -3.88
N THR A 32 3.42 1.93 -3.49
CA THR A 32 4.62 2.72 -3.81
C THR A 32 4.87 2.76 -5.32
N PHE A 33 4.75 1.62 -6.00
CA PHE A 33 4.96 1.53 -7.44
C PHE A 33 3.93 2.34 -8.23
N VAL A 34 2.64 2.19 -7.92
CA VAL A 34 1.55 2.92 -8.59
C VAL A 34 1.70 4.43 -8.37
N THR A 35 1.99 4.84 -7.14
CA THR A 35 2.22 6.25 -6.81
C THR A 35 3.42 6.81 -7.56
N GLY A 36 4.53 6.07 -7.59
CA GLY A 36 5.74 6.45 -8.32
C GLY A 36 5.48 6.64 -9.82
N MET A 37 4.70 5.74 -10.45
CA MET A 37 4.30 5.89 -11.84
C MET A 37 3.42 7.12 -12.08
N ALA A 38 2.45 7.39 -11.21
CA ALA A 38 1.57 8.57 -11.32
C ALA A 38 2.38 9.88 -11.26
N PHE A 39 3.33 10.00 -10.34
CA PHE A 39 4.22 11.16 -10.28
C PHE A 39 5.17 11.24 -11.48
N GLY A 40 5.66 10.10 -11.97
CA GLY A 40 6.46 10.04 -13.20
C GLY A 40 5.70 10.58 -14.42
N ILE A 41 4.43 10.22 -14.57
CA ILE A 41 3.56 10.74 -15.63
C ILE A 41 3.34 12.24 -15.46
N CYS A 42 3.07 12.72 -14.24
CA CYS A 42 2.93 14.15 -13.97
C CYS A 42 4.19 14.94 -14.36
N ALA A 43 5.37 14.41 -14.05
CA ALA A 43 6.63 15.04 -14.44
C ALA A 43 6.76 15.10 -15.96
N LEU A 44 6.48 14.00 -16.68
CA LEU A 44 6.51 13.97 -18.15
C LEU A 44 5.53 14.95 -18.79
N ASP A 45 4.31 15.06 -18.27
CA ASP A 45 3.30 16.00 -18.78
C ASP A 45 3.70 17.45 -18.53
N MET A 46 4.33 17.73 -17.39
CA MET A 46 4.89 19.04 -17.10
C MET A 46 6.04 19.40 -18.06
N PHE A 47 6.92 18.45 -18.38
CA PHE A 47 7.98 18.63 -19.39
C PHE A 47 7.44 18.81 -20.82
N ARG A 48 6.32 18.18 -21.16
CA ARG A 48 5.66 18.32 -22.47
C ARG A 48 4.85 19.61 -22.63
N GLY A 49 4.73 20.41 -21.58
CA GLY A 49 4.00 21.67 -21.62
C GLY A 49 2.49 21.53 -21.36
N TYR A 50 2.05 20.46 -20.70
CA TYR A 50 0.66 20.27 -20.24
C TYR A 50 0.53 20.45 -18.72
N PRO A 51 0.74 21.66 -18.18
CA PRO A 51 0.73 21.89 -16.73
C PRO A 51 -0.64 21.65 -16.10
N ASP A 52 -1.73 21.89 -16.83
CA ASP A 52 -3.09 21.68 -16.33
C ASP A 52 -3.38 20.20 -16.09
N VAL A 53 -2.94 19.33 -17.01
CA VAL A 53 -3.08 17.87 -16.89
C VAL A 53 -2.26 17.37 -15.71
N ALA A 54 -0.99 17.77 -15.62
CA ALA A 54 -0.11 17.41 -14.51
C ALA A 54 -0.68 17.84 -13.15
N LYS A 55 -1.30 19.03 -13.08
CA LYS A 55 -1.94 19.54 -11.87
C LYS A 55 -3.14 18.70 -11.44
N VAL A 56 -4.02 18.32 -12.37
CA VAL A 56 -5.19 17.49 -12.07
C VAL A 56 -4.75 16.10 -11.61
N VAL A 57 -3.84 15.46 -12.34
CA VAL A 57 -3.35 14.11 -12.00
C VAL A 57 -2.60 14.12 -10.66
N GLY A 58 -1.72 15.10 -10.44
CA GLY A 58 -0.96 15.21 -9.20
C GLY A 58 -1.85 15.47 -7.98
N SER A 59 -2.79 16.42 -8.07
CA SER A 59 -3.68 16.76 -6.96
C SER A 59 -4.63 15.61 -6.58
N THR A 60 -5.26 14.97 -7.56
CA THR A 60 -6.13 13.81 -7.32
C THR A 60 -5.39 12.63 -6.71
N THR A 61 -4.15 12.39 -7.13
CA THR A 61 -3.29 11.34 -6.57
C THR A 61 -2.97 11.62 -5.09
N VAL A 62 -2.56 12.83 -4.74
CA VAL A 62 -2.23 13.21 -3.35
C VAL A 62 -3.48 13.14 -2.46
N ILE A 63 -4.62 13.65 -2.92
CA ILE A 63 -5.88 13.60 -2.17
C ILE A 63 -6.31 12.16 -1.93
N SER A 64 -6.22 11.29 -2.95
CA SER A 64 -6.59 9.89 -2.84
C SER A 64 -5.70 9.13 -1.84
N LEU A 65 -4.38 9.36 -1.88
CA LEU A 65 -3.44 8.76 -0.93
C LEU A 65 -3.71 9.22 0.49
N ALA A 66 -3.92 10.52 0.70
CA ALA A 66 -4.28 11.07 2.00
C ALA A 66 -5.60 10.47 2.51
N GLY A 67 -6.61 10.36 1.63
CA GLY A 67 -7.89 9.74 1.94
C GLY A 67 -7.76 8.28 2.37
N ILE A 68 -7.02 7.48 1.61
CA ILE A 68 -6.78 6.06 1.94
C ILE A 68 -6.00 5.92 3.24
N PHE A 69 -5.01 6.77 3.51
CA PHE A 69 -4.28 6.76 4.78
C PHE A 69 -5.17 7.09 5.98
N ILE A 70 -6.04 8.08 5.83
CA ILE A 70 -7.00 8.47 6.88
C ILE A 70 -8.02 7.35 7.09
N ILE A 71 -8.63 6.84 6.02
CA ILE A 71 -9.62 5.75 6.08
C ILE A 71 -8.98 4.49 6.67
N GLY A 72 -7.80 4.10 6.20
CA GLY A 72 -7.05 2.95 6.72
C GLY A 72 -6.61 3.11 8.18
N ARG A 73 -6.49 4.34 8.70
CA ARG A 73 -6.28 4.59 10.14
C ARG A 73 -7.56 4.35 10.96
N PHE A 74 -8.73 4.64 10.40
CA PHE A 74 -10.02 4.44 11.07
C PHE A 74 -10.51 3.00 10.97
N ILE A 75 -10.27 2.36 9.83
CA ILE A 75 -10.51 0.93 9.61
C ILE A 75 -9.25 0.21 10.09
N LYS A 76 -9.10 0.00 11.40
CA LYS A 76 -8.13 -0.99 11.90
C LYS A 76 -8.51 -2.35 11.30
N ILE A 77 -7.84 -2.73 10.21
CA ILE A 77 -7.76 -4.11 9.71
C ILE A 77 -6.59 -4.78 10.41
#